data_AF-A0A432GR66-F1
#
_entry.id   AF-A0A432GR66-F1
#
_cell.length_a   1.000
_cell.length_b   1.000
_cell.length_c   1.000
_cell.angle_alpha   90.00
_cell.angle_beta   90.00
_cell.angle_gamma   90.00
#
_symmetry.space_group_name_H-M   'P 1'
#
loop_
_entity.id
_entity.type
_entity.pdbx_description
1 polymer ?
#
loop_
_entity_poly.entity_id
_entity_poly.type
_entity_poly.pdbx_seq_one_letter_code
_entity_poly.pdbx_strand_id
1 'polypeptide(L)'
;MTIERIQGTDGIRGIVRLAEDCTGSDPISVFLHEAVLTEEFFELYTYAYCQELLEADFASANDLAVIGWDPRDMSGSFNHSAIRGIRKAGLTAVVVDILPTPAISLYQLHVGAACAFVLTASHNPADQNGIKIFIGHSNLKLFPEDDKRLTQRCLSFNFENLRSAPLIGELRNDHAAARKLFIEFMADPQNHWLNKDSLVGAKIIVDAANGAFSPLIEDLLNYESADYIFTNCDPARGINVRSGIADLEGVSSISVDEIENGLFSGYETLEKMLAVGREQKETLLNNSGQVLGFVFDGDGDRCFLLSYDPFQDCVLVVGGDA
;
A
#
# COMPACT_ATOMS: atom_id res chain seq x y z
N MET A 1 30.36 -0.27 -14.15
CA MET A 1 29.07 -0.62 -14.80
C MET A 1 28.29 0.66 -14.93
N THR A 2 27.66 0.90 -16.07
CA THR A 2 26.73 2.04 -16.23
C THR A 2 25.40 1.60 -15.64
N ILE A 3 24.94 2.25 -14.57
CA ILE A 3 23.66 1.92 -13.93
C ILE A 3 22.56 2.55 -14.78
N GLU A 4 21.73 1.69 -15.38
CA GLU A 4 20.67 2.14 -16.28
C GLU A 4 19.37 2.46 -15.51
N ARG A 5 19.00 1.62 -14.54
CA ARG A 5 17.75 1.74 -13.76
C ARG A 5 17.92 1.14 -12.37
N ILE A 6 17.37 1.78 -11.35
CA ILE A 6 17.35 1.27 -9.96
C ILE A 6 15.96 0.77 -9.50
N GLN A 7 14.93 1.08 -10.27
CA GLN A 7 13.54 0.73 -10.00
C GLN A 7 13.17 -0.66 -10.54
N GLY A 8 12.26 -1.33 -9.83
CA GLY A 8 11.53 -2.50 -10.34
C GLY A 8 10.34 -2.10 -11.22
N THR A 9 9.44 -3.04 -11.48
CA THR A 9 8.23 -2.77 -12.30
C THR A 9 7.23 -1.83 -11.63
N ASP A 10 7.29 -1.71 -10.30
CA ASP A 10 6.30 -0.99 -9.50
C ASP A 10 6.98 -0.11 -8.45
N GLY A 11 7.83 0.79 -8.94
CA GLY A 11 8.66 1.67 -8.14
C GLY A 11 9.95 1.03 -7.66
N ILE A 12 10.59 1.66 -6.69
CA ILE A 12 11.78 1.11 -6.01
C ILE A 12 11.37 0.45 -4.70
N ARG A 13 11.97 -0.70 -4.37
CA ARG A 13 11.74 -1.44 -3.13
C ARG A 13 13.03 -2.06 -2.66
N GLY A 14 13.15 -2.26 -1.35
CA GLY A 14 14.30 -2.92 -0.75
C GLY A 14 14.20 -2.95 0.76
N ILE A 15 15.14 -3.68 1.38
CA ILE A 15 15.33 -3.65 2.83
C ILE A 15 15.64 -2.22 3.26
N VAL A 16 15.06 -1.77 4.36
CA VAL A 16 15.33 -0.44 4.92
C VAL A 16 16.23 -0.49 6.13
N ARG A 17 17.03 0.56 6.30
CA ARG A 17 17.83 0.80 7.51
C ARG A 17 18.07 2.30 7.69
N LEU A 18 18.27 2.75 8.91
CA LEU A 18 18.71 4.13 9.15
C LEU A 18 20.14 4.34 8.62
N ALA A 19 20.43 5.54 8.13
CA ALA A 19 21.74 5.87 7.57
C ALA A 19 22.87 5.71 8.61
N GLU A 20 22.60 5.98 9.90
CA GLU A 20 23.56 5.81 10.99
C GLU A 20 24.01 4.36 11.22
N ASP A 21 23.22 3.38 10.75
CA ASP A 21 23.51 1.95 10.83
C ASP A 21 24.12 1.39 9.52
N CYS A 22 24.46 2.26 8.58
CA CYS A 22 25.08 1.92 7.29
C CYS A 22 26.55 2.31 7.25
N THR A 23 27.33 1.72 6.33
CA THR A 23 28.77 1.99 6.24
C THR A 23 29.12 3.17 5.32
N GLY A 24 28.22 3.50 4.39
CA GLY A 24 28.35 4.63 3.46
C GLY A 24 27.68 5.91 3.95
N SER A 25 28.19 7.05 3.49
CA SER A 25 27.64 8.38 3.81
C SER A 25 26.74 8.95 2.70
N ASP A 26 26.70 8.30 1.53
CA ASP A 26 25.88 8.71 0.38
C ASP A 26 24.76 7.68 0.17
N PRO A 27 23.48 8.08 0.13
CA PRO A 27 22.36 7.15 0.11
C PRO A 27 22.30 6.30 -1.16
N ILE A 28 22.74 6.81 -2.32
CA ILE A 28 22.77 6.04 -3.56
C ILE A 28 23.87 4.99 -3.51
N SER A 29 25.05 5.37 -3.01
CA SER A 29 26.16 4.45 -2.77
C SER A 29 25.74 3.31 -1.83
N VAL A 30 25.07 3.61 -0.72
CA VAL A 30 24.55 2.60 0.22
C VAL A 30 23.58 1.66 -0.50
N PHE A 31 22.63 2.18 -1.28
CA PHE A 31 21.71 1.33 -2.04
C PHE A 31 22.44 0.41 -3.02
N LEU A 32 23.41 0.92 -3.78
CA LEU A 32 24.10 0.15 -4.82
C LEU A 32 25.06 -0.91 -4.27
N HIS A 33 25.63 -0.69 -3.08
CA HIS A 33 26.62 -1.57 -2.48
C HIS A 33 26.07 -2.48 -1.40
N GLU A 34 25.08 -2.02 -0.62
CA GLU A 34 24.48 -2.77 0.48
C GLU A 34 23.07 -3.30 0.15
N ALA A 35 22.46 -2.89 -0.98
CA ALA A 35 21.07 -3.21 -1.34
C ALA A 35 20.05 -2.76 -0.29
N VAL A 36 20.34 -1.64 0.38
CA VAL A 36 19.52 -1.05 1.45
C VAL A 36 19.03 0.34 1.05
N LEU A 37 17.77 0.62 1.32
CA LEU A 37 17.19 1.95 1.20
C LEU A 37 17.27 2.66 2.57
N THR A 38 17.94 3.80 2.63
CA THR A 38 17.98 4.64 3.83
C THR A 38 16.90 5.71 3.81
N GLU A 39 16.59 6.32 4.95
CA GLU A 39 15.71 7.47 5.02
C GLU A 39 16.25 8.64 4.18
N GLU A 40 17.57 8.77 4.07
CA GLU A 40 18.25 9.72 3.19
C GLU A 40 18.01 9.42 1.70
N PHE A 41 17.92 8.13 1.34
CA PHE A 41 17.52 7.72 -0.01
C PHE A 41 16.11 8.21 -0.32
N PHE A 42 15.17 8.09 0.62
CA PHE A 42 13.79 8.55 0.44
C PHE A 42 13.73 10.06 0.20
N GLU A 43 14.52 10.83 0.95
CA GLU A 43 14.65 12.28 0.76
C GLU A 43 15.24 12.64 -0.61
N LEU A 44 16.31 11.97 -1.03
CA LEU A 44 16.92 12.19 -2.33
C LEU A 44 15.97 11.84 -3.48
N TYR A 45 15.28 10.72 -3.37
CA TYR A 45 14.44 10.19 -4.44
C TYR A 45 13.24 11.10 -4.73
N THR A 46 12.54 11.57 -3.68
CA THR A 46 11.43 12.52 -3.86
C THR A 46 11.93 13.90 -4.31
N TYR A 47 13.07 14.37 -3.78
CA TYR A 47 13.68 15.62 -4.22
C TYR A 47 14.03 15.58 -5.71
N ALA A 48 14.70 14.52 -6.16
CA ALA A 48 15.16 14.37 -7.53
C ALA A 48 14.01 14.38 -8.54
N TYR A 49 12.93 13.67 -8.23
CA TYR A 49 11.73 13.65 -9.08
C TYR A 49 11.01 15.01 -9.09
N CYS A 50 10.83 15.65 -7.92
CA CYS A 50 10.22 16.98 -7.87
C CYS A 50 11.04 18.04 -8.63
N GLN A 51 12.38 18.00 -8.55
CA GLN A 51 13.24 18.88 -9.35
C GLN A 51 13.15 18.59 -10.85
N GLU A 52 13.01 17.33 -11.25
CA GLU A 52 12.78 16.97 -12.65
C GLU A 52 11.48 17.59 -13.18
N LEU A 53 10.38 17.51 -12.42
CA LEU A 53 9.11 18.12 -12.80
C LEU A 53 9.22 19.64 -12.97
N LEU A 54 9.96 20.32 -12.08
CA LEU A 54 10.19 21.76 -12.15
C LEU A 54 11.06 22.15 -13.36
N GLU A 55 12.15 21.43 -13.61
CA GLU A 55 13.07 21.73 -14.71
C GLU A 55 12.46 21.43 -16.10
N ALA A 56 11.54 20.47 -16.17
CA ALA A 56 10.85 20.09 -17.39
C ALA A 56 9.52 20.84 -17.61
N ASP A 57 9.24 21.87 -16.80
CA ASP A 57 8.00 22.67 -16.83
C ASP A 57 6.70 21.83 -16.70
N PHE A 58 6.78 20.67 -16.03
CA PHE A 58 5.62 19.84 -15.66
C PHE A 58 5.02 20.21 -14.29
N ALA A 59 5.74 21.01 -13.50
CA ALA A 59 5.28 21.61 -12.26
C ALA A 59 5.87 23.01 -12.08
N SER A 60 5.24 23.81 -11.25
CA SER A 60 5.71 25.11 -10.77
C SER A 60 5.98 25.09 -9.27
N ALA A 61 6.70 26.10 -8.76
CA ALA A 61 6.92 26.25 -7.33
C ALA A 61 5.58 26.30 -6.58
N ASN A 62 5.52 25.61 -5.43
CA ASN A 62 4.34 25.39 -4.59
C ASN A 62 3.22 24.53 -5.19
N ASP A 63 3.37 23.98 -6.41
CA ASP A 63 2.47 22.93 -6.88
C ASP A 63 2.45 21.75 -5.90
N LEU A 64 1.34 21.04 -5.88
CA LEU A 64 1.08 20.01 -4.90
C LEU A 64 1.77 18.70 -5.29
N ALA A 65 2.45 18.06 -4.34
CA ALA A 65 2.84 16.67 -4.41
C ALA A 65 2.17 15.92 -3.25
N VAL A 66 1.28 14.99 -3.57
CA VAL A 66 0.59 14.17 -2.57
C VAL A 66 1.54 13.08 -2.08
N ILE A 67 1.52 12.79 -0.78
CA ILE A 67 2.32 11.72 -0.19
C ILE A 67 1.52 11.00 0.90
N GLY A 68 1.49 9.67 0.79
CA GLY A 68 0.91 8.77 1.78
C GLY A 68 1.69 7.45 1.83
N TRP A 69 1.33 6.58 2.74
CA TRP A 69 2.11 5.36 3.02
C TRP A 69 1.24 4.23 3.58
N ASP A 70 1.81 3.03 3.60
CA ASP A 70 1.31 1.95 4.45
C ASP A 70 1.98 2.02 5.85
N PRO A 71 1.50 1.30 6.87
CA PRO A 71 1.97 1.47 8.25
C PRO A 71 3.33 0.82 8.57
N ARG A 72 4.16 0.46 7.59
CA ARG A 72 5.45 -0.20 7.88
C ARG A 72 6.48 0.70 8.58
N ASP A 73 6.43 2.01 8.36
CA ASP A 73 7.31 3.00 8.99
C ASP A 73 6.61 3.71 10.15
N MET A 74 6.31 2.97 11.23
CA MET A 74 5.61 3.51 12.40
C MET A 74 6.39 4.61 13.14
N SER A 75 7.73 4.67 13.00
CA SER A 75 8.53 5.78 13.56
C SER A 75 8.48 7.04 12.71
N GLY A 76 8.07 6.94 11.44
CA GLY A 76 7.99 8.03 10.48
C GLY A 76 9.35 8.50 9.95
N SER A 77 10.43 7.75 10.16
CA SER A 77 11.78 8.18 9.77
C SER A 77 11.92 8.35 8.27
N PHE A 78 11.40 7.38 7.50
CA PHE A 78 11.41 7.38 6.04
C PHE A 78 10.34 8.33 5.50
N ASN A 79 9.15 8.32 6.11
CA ASN A 79 8.03 9.17 5.74
C ASN A 79 8.40 10.66 5.83
N HIS A 80 8.97 11.09 6.96
CA HIS A 80 9.42 12.47 7.14
C HIS A 80 10.56 12.85 6.20
N SER A 81 11.44 11.91 5.85
CA SER A 81 12.55 12.17 4.93
C SER A 81 12.06 12.37 3.49
N ALA A 82 11.13 11.54 3.02
CA ALA A 82 10.45 11.74 1.75
C ALA A 82 9.73 13.09 1.68
N ILE A 83 9.03 13.50 2.75
CA ILE A 83 8.39 14.82 2.86
C ILE A 83 9.42 15.95 2.77
N ARG A 84 10.58 15.82 3.44
CA ARG A 84 11.67 16.82 3.33
C ARG A 84 12.14 16.97 1.90
N GLY A 85 12.31 15.88 1.16
CA GLY A 85 12.76 15.92 -0.23
C GLY A 85 11.82 16.74 -1.13
N ILE A 86 10.50 16.53 -1.00
CA ILE A 86 9.47 17.32 -1.70
C ILE A 86 9.61 18.81 -1.37
N ARG A 87 9.70 19.13 -0.08
CA ARG A 87 9.75 20.52 0.39
C ARG A 87 11.06 21.23 0.04
N LYS A 88 12.19 20.52 0.04
CA LYS A 88 13.48 21.05 -0.41
C LYS A 88 13.48 21.32 -1.92
N ALA A 89 12.73 20.54 -2.70
CA ALA A 89 12.58 20.78 -4.12
C ALA A 89 11.72 22.03 -4.43
N GLY A 90 10.84 22.44 -3.51
CA GLY A 90 10.00 23.63 -3.67
C GLY A 90 8.54 23.35 -4.00
N LEU A 91 8.10 22.10 -3.91
CA LEU A 91 6.68 21.72 -4.00
C LEU A 91 6.03 21.71 -2.61
N THR A 92 4.71 21.84 -2.59
CA THR A 92 3.91 21.68 -1.38
C THR A 92 3.69 20.20 -1.11
N ALA A 93 4.23 19.69 0.00
CA ALA A 93 4.00 18.31 0.42
C ALA A 93 2.59 18.19 1.04
N VAL A 94 1.70 17.49 0.36
CA VAL A 94 0.33 17.22 0.81
C VAL A 94 0.28 15.83 1.43
N VAL A 95 0.34 15.77 2.75
CA VAL A 95 0.37 14.53 3.53
C VAL A 95 -1.03 13.99 3.70
N VAL A 96 -1.25 12.75 3.25
CA VAL A 96 -2.50 11.99 3.45
C VAL A 96 -2.34 10.81 4.40
N ASP A 97 -1.16 10.65 5.01
CA ASP A 97 -0.85 9.66 6.05
C ASP A 97 -1.10 8.20 5.59
N ILE A 98 -1.45 7.31 6.52
CA ILE A 98 -1.80 5.92 6.23
C ILE A 98 -3.11 5.86 5.43
N LEU A 99 -2.99 5.53 4.15
CA LEU A 99 -4.11 5.27 3.24
C LEU A 99 -3.70 4.26 2.16
N PRO A 100 -4.63 3.45 1.62
CA PRO A 100 -4.34 2.53 0.54
C PRO A 100 -3.79 3.25 -0.69
N THR A 101 -2.90 2.60 -1.44
CA THR A 101 -2.39 3.07 -2.73
C THR A 101 -3.48 3.67 -3.63
N PRO A 102 -4.64 3.00 -3.87
CA PRO A 102 -5.70 3.58 -4.69
C PRO A 102 -6.28 4.88 -4.12
N ALA A 103 -6.43 5.00 -2.80
CA ALA A 103 -6.95 6.22 -2.16
C ALA A 103 -6.00 7.41 -2.33
N ILE A 104 -4.69 7.19 -2.19
CA ILE A 104 -3.66 8.21 -2.40
C ILE A 104 -3.68 8.67 -3.87
N SER A 105 -3.73 7.72 -4.81
CA SER A 105 -3.78 8.01 -6.24
C SER A 105 -5.05 8.77 -6.65
N LEU A 106 -6.20 8.43 -6.07
CA LEU A 106 -7.46 9.14 -6.30
C LEU A 106 -7.41 10.57 -5.77
N TYR A 107 -6.82 10.76 -4.57
CA TYR A 107 -6.71 12.09 -3.98
C TYR A 107 -5.80 13.01 -4.80
N GLN A 108 -4.70 12.47 -5.33
CA GLN A 108 -3.80 13.19 -6.23
C GLN A 108 -4.52 13.73 -7.48
N LEU A 109 -5.36 12.91 -8.12
CA LEU A 109 -6.21 13.35 -9.23
C LEU A 109 -7.20 14.41 -8.80
N HIS A 110 -7.87 14.20 -7.66
CA HIS A 110 -8.92 15.11 -7.16
C HIS A 110 -8.40 16.52 -6.89
N VAL A 111 -7.20 16.65 -6.30
CA VAL A 111 -6.61 17.95 -5.99
C VAL A 111 -5.75 18.53 -7.12
N GLY A 112 -5.67 17.85 -8.26
CA GLY A 112 -4.84 18.27 -9.39
C GLY A 112 -3.35 18.36 -9.06
N ALA A 113 -2.85 17.47 -8.19
CA ALA A 113 -1.45 17.47 -7.79
C ALA A 113 -0.53 17.03 -8.95
N ALA A 114 0.66 17.61 -9.00
CA ALA A 114 1.68 17.34 -10.03
C ALA A 114 2.19 15.89 -9.98
N CYS A 115 2.16 15.28 -8.80
CA CYS A 115 2.46 13.87 -8.60
C CYS A 115 1.91 13.34 -7.26
N ALA A 116 1.96 12.02 -7.10
CA ALA A 116 1.86 11.36 -5.81
C ALA A 116 3.01 10.40 -5.55
N PHE A 117 3.41 10.33 -4.28
CA PHE A 117 4.31 9.32 -3.75
C PHE A 117 3.53 8.40 -2.82
N VAL A 118 3.66 7.09 -3.02
CA VAL A 118 3.17 6.09 -2.08
C VAL A 118 4.36 5.34 -1.51
N LEU A 119 4.58 5.46 -0.20
CA LEU A 119 5.67 4.79 0.49
C LEU A 119 5.22 3.42 0.94
N THR A 120 5.70 2.39 0.26
CA THR A 120 5.26 1.02 0.44
C THR A 120 6.19 0.02 -0.26
N ALA A 121 6.29 -1.20 0.28
CA ALA A 121 6.74 -2.37 -0.46
C ALA A 121 5.63 -3.42 -0.66
N SER A 122 4.36 -3.00 -0.60
CA SER A 122 3.16 -3.80 -0.82
C SER A 122 3.10 -5.03 0.11
N HIS A 123 2.97 -6.23 -0.41
CA HIS A 123 2.94 -7.49 0.34
C HIS A 123 4.31 -7.93 0.92
N ASN A 124 5.40 -7.21 0.64
CA ASN A 124 6.71 -7.59 1.16
C ASN A 124 6.75 -7.54 2.70
N PRO A 125 7.68 -8.29 3.34
CA PRO A 125 7.90 -8.23 4.78
C PRO A 125 8.13 -6.81 5.33
N ALA A 126 7.87 -6.64 6.63
CA ALA A 126 7.87 -5.33 7.30
C ALA A 126 9.25 -4.63 7.34
N ASP A 127 10.35 -5.37 7.15
CA ASP A 127 11.71 -4.82 7.10
C ASP A 127 12.07 -4.20 5.74
N GLN A 128 11.16 -4.26 4.77
CA GLN A 128 11.31 -3.65 3.46
C GLN A 128 10.39 -2.45 3.31
N ASN A 129 10.79 -1.44 2.55
CA ASN A 129 9.93 -0.32 2.15
C ASN A 129 10.26 0.07 0.70
N GLY A 130 9.59 1.07 0.16
CA GLY A 130 9.75 1.50 -1.21
C GLY A 130 9.00 2.77 -1.53
N ILE A 131 9.08 3.20 -2.79
CA ILE A 131 8.41 4.39 -3.30
C ILE A 131 7.79 4.06 -4.66
N LYS A 132 6.47 4.15 -4.75
CA LYS A 132 5.71 4.24 -6.00
C LYS A 132 5.49 5.72 -6.33
N ILE A 133 5.55 6.06 -7.61
CA ILE A 133 5.27 7.41 -8.11
C ILE A 133 4.13 7.37 -9.11
N PHE A 134 3.16 8.27 -8.93
CA PHE A 134 2.08 8.52 -9.88
C PHE A 134 2.26 9.88 -10.53
N ILE A 135 2.19 9.91 -11.86
CA ILE A 135 2.36 11.10 -12.69
C ILE A 135 1.05 11.89 -12.70
N GLY A 136 1.12 13.21 -12.50
CA GLY A 136 0.01 14.15 -12.35
C GLY A 136 -1.29 13.81 -13.08
N HIS A 137 -1.53 14.44 -14.23
CA HIS A 137 -2.84 14.37 -14.90
C HIS A 137 -3.19 12.97 -15.45
N SER A 138 -2.19 12.12 -15.71
CA SER A 138 -2.43 10.77 -16.22
C SER A 138 -2.75 9.76 -15.11
N ASN A 139 -2.34 10.03 -13.86
CA ASN A 139 -2.37 9.10 -12.73
C ASN A 139 -1.76 7.72 -13.05
N LEU A 140 -0.91 7.67 -14.06
CA LEU A 140 -0.15 6.48 -14.41
C LEU A 140 1.11 6.41 -13.56
N LYS A 141 1.59 5.19 -13.34
CA LYS A 141 2.94 4.96 -12.80
C LYS A 141 3.99 5.43 -13.81
N LEU A 142 5.22 5.64 -13.33
CA LEU A 142 6.36 5.94 -14.20
C LEU A 142 6.53 4.89 -15.29
N PHE A 143 6.80 5.33 -16.51
CA PHE A 143 7.20 4.42 -17.58
C PHE A 143 8.68 4.03 -17.41
N PRO A 144 9.13 2.91 -18.01
CA PRO A 144 10.52 2.47 -17.88
C PRO A 144 11.56 3.54 -18.25
N GLU A 145 11.25 4.45 -19.19
CA GLU A 145 12.16 5.53 -19.56
C GLU A 145 12.19 6.68 -18.53
N ASP A 146 11.06 6.92 -17.85
CA ASP A 146 11.01 7.87 -16.74
C ASP A 146 11.83 7.37 -15.56
N ASP A 147 11.79 6.08 -15.26
CA ASP A 147 12.61 5.46 -14.22
C ASP A 147 14.11 5.59 -14.50
N LYS A 148 14.54 5.37 -15.75
CA LYS A 148 15.94 5.58 -16.16
C LYS A 148 16.34 7.03 -15.96
N ARG A 149 15.48 7.97 -16.34
CA ARG A 149 15.74 9.40 -16.17
C ARG A 149 15.87 9.76 -14.69
N LEU A 150 14.93 9.31 -13.85
CA LEU A 150 14.98 9.50 -12.40
C LEU A 150 16.23 8.84 -11.78
N THR A 151 16.65 7.68 -12.28
CA THR A 151 17.91 7.04 -11.88
C THR A 151 19.10 7.96 -12.13
N GLN A 152 19.21 8.54 -13.33
CA GLN A 152 20.30 9.46 -13.66
C GLN A 152 20.23 10.75 -12.81
N ARG A 153 19.03 11.25 -12.52
CA ARG A 153 18.82 12.40 -11.64
C ARG A 153 19.37 12.13 -10.25
N CYS A 154 18.96 11.02 -9.63
CA CYS A 154 19.47 10.61 -8.31
C CYS A 154 20.99 10.47 -8.29
N LEU A 155 21.60 9.89 -9.33
CA LEU A 155 23.05 9.76 -9.48
C LEU A 155 23.78 11.10 -9.66
N SER A 156 23.10 12.13 -10.18
CA SER A 156 23.70 13.43 -10.47
C SER A 156 23.74 14.38 -9.27
N PHE A 157 22.87 14.17 -8.28
CA PHE A 157 22.80 15.03 -7.10
C PHE A 157 23.86 14.66 -6.07
N ASN A 158 24.47 15.69 -5.47
CA ASN A 158 25.31 15.52 -4.29
C ASN A 158 24.44 15.62 -3.04
N PHE A 159 24.30 14.51 -2.31
CA PHE A 159 23.42 14.46 -1.14
C PHE A 159 23.85 15.41 -0.02
N GLU A 160 25.14 15.73 0.15
CA GLU A 160 25.58 16.68 1.19
C GLU A 160 25.05 18.12 0.94
N ASN A 161 24.92 18.49 -0.33
CA ASN A 161 24.27 19.75 -0.70
C ASN A 161 22.77 19.69 -0.39
N LEU A 162 22.11 18.55 -0.69
CA LEU A 162 20.70 18.36 -0.36
C LEU A 162 20.46 18.36 1.15
N ARG A 163 21.32 17.71 1.93
CA ARG A 163 21.25 17.62 3.39
C ARG A 163 21.12 19.00 4.03
N SER A 164 21.90 19.97 3.53
CA SER A 164 21.91 21.36 4.00
C SER A 164 20.90 22.30 3.32
N ALA A 165 20.18 21.85 2.29
CA ALA A 165 19.23 22.68 1.56
C ALA A 165 18.03 23.10 2.44
N PRO A 166 17.53 24.35 2.29
CA PRO A 166 16.39 24.83 3.07
C PRO A 166 15.08 24.17 2.62
N LEU A 167 14.11 24.08 3.53
CA LEU A 167 12.73 23.71 3.22
C LEU A 167 12.01 24.93 2.66
N ILE A 168 11.86 25.01 1.34
CA ILE A 168 11.25 26.14 0.65
C ILE A 168 9.79 25.90 0.29
N GLY A 169 9.37 24.65 0.14
CA GLY A 169 7.98 24.25 -0.07
C GLY A 169 7.17 24.13 1.22
N GLU A 170 5.85 24.26 1.08
CA GLU A 170 4.90 24.18 2.19
C GLU A 170 4.59 22.73 2.61
N LEU A 171 3.94 22.58 3.76
CA LEU A 171 3.43 21.32 4.27
C LEU A 171 1.93 21.46 4.52
N ARG A 172 1.14 20.58 3.93
CA ARG A 172 -0.31 20.52 4.12
C ARG A 172 -0.70 19.13 4.62
N ASN A 173 -1.61 19.05 5.59
CA ASN A 173 -2.17 17.77 6.05
C ASN A 173 -3.62 17.67 5.56
N ASP A 174 -3.86 16.68 4.70
CA ASP A 174 -5.16 16.42 4.07
C ASP A 174 -5.70 15.03 4.40
N HIS A 175 -5.15 14.33 5.40
CA HIS A 175 -5.52 12.95 5.72
C HIS A 175 -7.05 12.76 5.83
N ALA A 176 -7.73 13.61 6.60
CA ALA A 176 -9.19 13.53 6.76
C ALA A 176 -9.96 13.77 5.45
N ALA A 177 -9.48 14.70 4.60
CA ALA A 177 -10.12 15.01 3.32
C ALA A 177 -9.93 13.86 2.32
N ALA A 178 -8.73 13.30 2.24
CA ALA A 178 -8.42 12.17 1.37
C ALA A 178 -9.17 10.91 1.76
N ARG A 179 -9.22 10.59 3.06
CA ARG A 179 -10.00 9.47 3.60
C ARG A 179 -11.48 9.62 3.26
N LYS A 180 -12.05 10.80 3.49
CA LYS A 180 -13.46 11.09 3.20
C LYS A 180 -13.76 10.91 1.71
N LEU A 181 -12.93 11.49 0.83
CA LEU A 181 -13.09 11.37 -0.62
C LEU A 181 -13.15 9.89 -1.05
N PHE A 182 -12.23 9.07 -0.54
CA PHE A 182 -12.17 7.67 -0.93
C PHE A 182 -13.41 6.88 -0.48
N ILE A 183 -13.87 7.09 0.76
CA ILE A 183 -15.10 6.46 1.26
C ILE A 183 -16.32 6.88 0.42
N GLU A 184 -16.46 8.18 0.14
CA GLU A 184 -17.57 8.70 -0.68
C GLU A 184 -17.52 8.17 -2.11
N PHE A 185 -16.32 8.08 -2.70
CA PHE A 185 -16.14 7.52 -4.04
C PHE A 185 -16.56 6.05 -4.10
N MET A 186 -16.16 5.24 -3.12
CA MET A 186 -16.49 3.81 -3.08
C MET A 186 -17.96 3.53 -2.74
N ALA A 187 -18.62 4.43 -2.02
CA ALA A 187 -20.04 4.35 -1.71
C ALA A 187 -20.97 4.89 -2.82
N ASP A 188 -20.43 5.55 -3.85
CA ASP A 188 -21.22 6.01 -4.99
C ASP A 188 -21.74 4.81 -5.79
N PRO A 189 -23.07 4.65 -5.98
CA PRO A 189 -23.64 3.56 -6.77
C PRO A 189 -23.19 3.49 -8.23
N GLN A 190 -22.57 4.55 -8.77
CA GLN A 190 -21.96 4.55 -10.10
C GLN A 190 -20.61 3.82 -10.14
N ASN A 191 -19.97 3.63 -9.00
CA ASN A 191 -18.64 3.04 -8.87
C ASN A 191 -18.66 1.58 -8.40
N HIS A 192 -19.84 1.01 -8.14
CA HIS A 192 -19.98 -0.39 -7.76
C HIS A 192 -21.25 -1.03 -8.33
N TRP A 193 -21.28 -2.36 -8.42
CA TRP A 193 -22.44 -3.11 -8.93
C TRP A 193 -23.34 -3.70 -7.83
N LEU A 194 -23.04 -3.40 -6.56
CA LEU A 194 -23.85 -3.84 -5.42
C LEU A 194 -25.21 -3.14 -5.40
N ASN A 195 -26.26 -3.91 -5.11
CA ASN A 195 -27.57 -3.42 -4.75
C ASN A 195 -27.90 -3.88 -3.32
N LYS A 196 -29.04 -3.41 -2.78
CA LYS A 196 -29.46 -3.68 -1.40
C LYS A 196 -29.54 -5.18 -1.02
N ASP A 197 -29.72 -6.06 -2.01
CA ASP A 197 -29.90 -7.50 -1.78
C ASP A 197 -28.65 -8.31 -2.18
N SER A 198 -27.60 -7.65 -2.71
CA SER A 198 -26.42 -8.32 -3.29
C SER A 198 -25.65 -9.19 -2.31
N LEU A 199 -25.68 -8.88 -1.00
CA LEU A 199 -24.91 -9.57 0.02
C LEU A 199 -25.79 -10.28 1.06
N VAL A 200 -27.09 -10.43 0.80
CA VAL A 200 -28.02 -11.06 1.74
C VAL A 200 -27.59 -12.51 2.00
N GLY A 201 -27.41 -12.84 3.28
CA GLY A 201 -26.98 -14.18 3.72
C GLY A 201 -25.47 -14.44 3.56
N ALA A 202 -24.69 -13.43 3.16
CA ALA A 202 -23.23 -13.52 3.17
C ALA A 202 -22.69 -13.18 4.56
N LYS A 203 -21.81 -14.05 5.07
CA LYS A 203 -20.88 -13.75 6.16
C LYS A 203 -19.55 -13.37 5.53
N ILE A 204 -19.08 -12.16 5.81
CA ILE A 204 -17.88 -11.60 5.17
C ILE A 204 -16.81 -11.41 6.22
N ILE A 205 -15.72 -12.17 6.10
CA ILE A 205 -14.50 -11.97 6.88
C ILE A 205 -13.59 -11.03 6.08
N VAL A 206 -12.98 -10.05 6.73
CA VAL A 206 -12.09 -9.09 6.07
C VAL A 206 -10.74 -9.12 6.75
N ASP A 207 -9.67 -9.25 5.96
CA ASP A 207 -8.27 -9.17 6.41
C ASP A 207 -7.62 -7.95 5.75
N ALA A 208 -7.25 -6.94 6.55
CA ALA A 208 -6.61 -5.73 6.06
C ALA A 208 -5.08 -5.78 6.11
N ALA A 209 -4.49 -6.96 6.35
CA ALA A 209 -3.06 -7.23 6.47
C ALA A 209 -2.32 -6.43 7.55
N ASN A 210 -3.05 -5.89 8.53
CA ASN A 210 -2.61 -4.79 9.41
C ASN A 210 -2.00 -3.63 8.61
N GLY A 211 -2.42 -3.47 7.36
CA GLY A 211 -1.87 -2.58 6.35
C GLY A 211 -2.70 -1.32 6.19
N ALA A 212 -2.60 -0.72 5.02
CA ALA A 212 -3.12 0.60 4.71
C ALA A 212 -4.66 0.71 4.76
N PHE A 213 -5.37 -0.42 4.65
CA PHE A 213 -6.84 -0.45 4.81
C PHE A 213 -7.31 -0.42 6.27
N SER A 214 -6.45 -0.78 7.22
CA SER A 214 -6.79 -0.89 8.64
C SER A 214 -7.56 0.33 9.22
N PRO A 215 -7.16 1.59 8.98
CA PRO A 215 -7.85 2.75 9.57
C PRO A 215 -9.17 3.15 8.88
N LEU A 216 -9.58 2.49 7.79
CA LEU A 216 -10.78 2.86 7.03
C LEU A 216 -11.70 1.72 6.63
N ILE A 217 -11.28 0.45 6.75
CA ILE A 217 -12.01 -0.68 6.17
C ILE A 217 -13.40 -0.87 6.79
N GLU A 218 -13.55 -0.61 8.09
CA GLU A 218 -14.85 -0.70 8.77
C GLU A 218 -15.82 0.39 8.30
N ASP A 219 -15.34 1.62 8.09
CA ASP A 219 -16.15 2.71 7.55
C ASP A 219 -16.52 2.49 6.07
N LEU A 220 -15.65 1.79 5.34
CA LEU A 220 -15.83 1.46 3.93
C LEU A 220 -16.85 0.32 3.74
N LEU A 221 -16.82 -0.68 4.62
CA LEU A 221 -17.65 -1.88 4.56
C LEU A 221 -18.72 -1.85 5.64
N ASN A 222 -19.76 -1.06 5.39
CA ASN A 222 -20.88 -0.87 6.32
C ASN A 222 -22.25 -1.13 5.65
N TYR A 223 -22.34 -2.14 4.78
CA TYR A 223 -23.60 -2.50 4.14
C TYR A 223 -24.45 -3.36 5.08
N GLU A 224 -25.63 -2.87 5.48
CA GLU A 224 -26.54 -3.57 6.40
C GLU A 224 -26.97 -4.97 5.95
N SER A 225 -26.85 -5.28 4.65
CA SER A 225 -27.22 -6.58 4.08
C SER A 225 -26.23 -7.71 4.39
N ALA A 226 -25.04 -7.41 4.92
CA ALA A 226 -23.99 -8.38 5.18
C ALA A 226 -23.53 -8.32 6.64
N ASP A 227 -23.11 -9.48 7.17
CA ASP A 227 -22.47 -9.55 8.47
C ASP A 227 -20.95 -9.59 8.29
N TYR A 228 -20.27 -8.58 8.83
CA TYR A 228 -18.82 -8.44 8.72
C TYR A 228 -18.08 -8.93 9.97
N ILE A 229 -16.93 -9.55 9.76
CA ILE A 229 -15.95 -9.87 10.80
C ILE A 229 -14.60 -9.37 10.33
N PHE A 230 -14.07 -8.35 11.00
CA PHE A 230 -12.77 -7.77 10.68
C PHE A 230 -11.66 -8.48 11.45
N THR A 231 -10.59 -8.80 10.74
CA THR A 231 -9.37 -9.46 11.22
C THR A 231 -8.17 -8.67 10.71
N ASN A 232 -7.05 -8.70 11.43
CA ASN A 232 -5.81 -8.03 11.01
C ASN A 232 -6.03 -6.56 10.56
N CYS A 233 -6.72 -5.77 11.39
CA CYS A 233 -7.02 -4.35 11.16
C CYS A 233 -6.32 -3.43 12.16
N ASP A 234 -5.23 -3.89 12.79
CA ASP A 234 -4.47 -3.09 13.76
C ASP A 234 -3.01 -2.96 13.29
N PRO A 235 -2.62 -1.79 12.74
CA PRO A 235 -1.25 -1.52 12.30
C PRO A 235 -0.18 -1.83 13.36
N ALA A 236 -0.49 -1.72 14.64
CA ALA A 236 0.45 -2.00 15.72
C ALA A 236 0.86 -3.48 15.83
N ARG A 237 0.08 -4.40 15.22
CA ARG A 237 0.37 -5.84 15.19
C ARG A 237 1.41 -6.24 14.14
N GLY A 238 1.82 -5.31 13.28
CA GLY A 238 2.79 -5.54 12.21
C GLY A 238 2.13 -5.95 10.89
N ILE A 239 2.49 -5.23 9.84
CA ILE A 239 1.99 -5.42 8.48
C ILE A 239 2.43 -6.78 7.88
N ASN A 240 1.53 -7.44 7.16
CA ASN A 240 1.77 -8.70 6.43
C ASN A 240 2.30 -9.86 7.30
N VAL A 241 2.12 -9.81 8.62
CA VAL A 241 2.54 -10.91 9.51
C VAL A 241 1.37 -11.88 9.67
N ARG A 242 1.47 -13.07 9.07
CA ARG A 242 0.39 -14.09 9.08
C ARG A 242 -0.97 -13.49 8.69
N SER A 243 -0.92 -12.63 7.69
CA SER A 243 -2.05 -11.81 7.25
C SER A 243 -1.79 -11.31 5.84
N GLY A 244 -2.86 -10.98 5.14
CA GLY A 244 -2.79 -10.52 3.76
C GLY A 244 -2.40 -11.59 2.75
N ILE A 245 -2.38 -11.20 1.47
CA ILE A 245 -2.33 -12.17 0.37
C ILE A 245 -0.98 -12.87 0.19
N ALA A 246 0.11 -12.35 0.76
CA ALA A 246 1.47 -12.85 0.53
C ALA A 246 1.59 -14.35 0.82
N ASP A 247 1.02 -14.78 1.94
CA ASP A 247 1.04 -16.18 2.39
C ASP A 247 0.08 -17.07 1.58
N LEU A 248 -0.82 -16.47 0.78
CA LEU A 248 -1.86 -17.14 0.01
C LEU A 248 -1.51 -17.25 -1.48
N GLU A 249 -0.45 -16.57 -1.95
CA GLU A 249 -0.04 -16.59 -3.35
C GLU A 249 0.32 -18.03 -3.81
N GLY A 250 -0.23 -18.44 -4.95
CA GLY A 250 -0.01 -19.77 -5.52
C GLY A 250 -0.78 -20.91 -4.82
N VAL A 251 -1.59 -20.60 -3.81
CA VAL A 251 -2.46 -21.57 -3.12
C VAL A 251 -3.85 -21.54 -3.74
N SER A 252 -4.43 -22.71 -4.04
CA SER A 252 -5.80 -22.82 -4.58
C SER A 252 -6.82 -23.24 -3.52
N SER A 253 -6.38 -23.98 -2.51
CA SER A 253 -7.23 -24.52 -1.45
C SER A 253 -6.39 -24.79 -0.21
N ILE A 254 -6.96 -24.56 0.96
CA ILE A 254 -6.33 -24.75 2.26
C ILE A 254 -7.20 -25.70 3.09
N SER A 255 -6.63 -26.82 3.48
CA SER A 255 -7.31 -27.84 4.28
C SER A 255 -7.36 -27.47 5.77
N VAL A 256 -8.23 -28.16 6.52
CA VAL A 256 -8.34 -28.02 7.98
C VAL A 256 -7.03 -28.32 8.69
N ASP A 257 -6.32 -29.37 8.29
CA ASP A 257 -5.07 -29.73 8.96
C ASP A 257 -4.00 -28.66 8.76
N GLU A 258 -3.98 -28.00 7.60
CA GLU A 258 -3.09 -26.88 7.34
C GLU A 258 -3.40 -25.65 8.20
N ILE A 259 -4.69 -25.40 8.50
CA ILE A 259 -5.15 -24.31 9.36
C ILE A 259 -4.93 -24.63 10.84
N GLU A 260 -5.22 -25.85 11.29
CA GLU A 260 -5.19 -26.18 12.71
C GLU A 260 -3.77 -26.56 13.17
N ASN A 261 -3.03 -27.33 12.36
CA ASN A 261 -1.75 -27.94 12.73
C ASN A 261 -0.58 -27.63 11.78
N GLY A 262 -0.86 -27.03 10.63
CA GLY A 262 0.13 -26.87 9.55
C GLY A 262 0.61 -25.44 9.35
N LEU A 263 0.89 -25.10 8.08
CA LEU A 263 1.53 -23.86 7.68
C LEU A 263 0.72 -22.61 8.05
N PHE A 264 -0.61 -22.73 8.09
CA PHE A 264 -1.54 -21.65 8.38
C PHE A 264 -2.02 -21.63 9.85
N SER A 265 -1.37 -22.40 10.73
CA SER A 265 -1.67 -22.39 12.16
C SER A 265 -1.42 -21.02 12.80
N GLY A 266 -2.45 -20.46 13.44
CA GLY A 266 -2.45 -19.10 13.98
C GLY A 266 -2.68 -18.01 12.94
N TYR A 267 -3.20 -18.35 11.75
CA TYR A 267 -3.66 -17.39 10.75
C TYR A 267 -5.11 -17.01 11.05
N GLU A 268 -5.29 -15.88 11.74
CA GLU A 268 -6.57 -15.45 12.35
C GLU A 268 -7.77 -15.52 11.38
N THR A 269 -7.59 -15.03 10.16
CA THR A 269 -8.64 -14.99 9.14
C THR A 269 -9.09 -16.38 8.71
N LEU A 270 -8.15 -17.31 8.49
CA LEU A 270 -8.45 -18.67 8.06
C LEU A 270 -9.12 -19.48 9.18
N GLU A 271 -8.65 -19.31 10.42
CA GLU A 271 -9.29 -19.89 11.61
C GLU A 271 -10.73 -19.38 11.78
N LYS A 272 -10.94 -18.07 11.57
CA LYS A 272 -12.28 -17.46 11.64
C LYS A 272 -13.19 -17.98 10.53
N MET A 273 -12.70 -18.07 9.31
CA MET A 273 -13.45 -18.61 8.18
C MET A 273 -13.87 -20.05 8.43
N LEU A 274 -12.98 -20.89 8.93
CA LEU A 274 -13.29 -22.29 9.25
C LEU A 274 -14.36 -22.40 10.35
N ALA A 275 -14.22 -21.61 11.42
CA ALA A 275 -15.18 -21.61 12.52
C ALA A 275 -16.59 -21.16 12.07
N VAL A 276 -16.68 -20.04 11.33
CA VAL A 276 -17.96 -19.52 10.82
C VAL A 276 -18.56 -20.44 9.76
N GLY A 277 -17.71 -20.99 8.88
CA GLY A 277 -18.11 -21.97 7.87
C GLY A 277 -18.78 -23.20 8.46
N ARG A 278 -18.18 -23.76 9.53
CA ARG A 278 -18.74 -24.90 10.26
C ARG A 278 -20.03 -24.56 11.00
N GLU A 279 -20.13 -23.37 11.61
CA GLU A 279 -21.36 -22.89 12.25
C GLU A 279 -22.50 -22.76 11.24
N GLN A 280 -22.20 -22.29 10.03
CA GLN A 280 -23.19 -22.06 8.95
C GLN A 280 -23.38 -23.27 8.04
N LYS A 281 -22.80 -24.44 8.36
CA LYS A 281 -22.71 -25.58 7.43
C LYS A 281 -24.04 -26.00 6.82
N GLU A 282 -25.10 -26.11 7.61
CA GLU A 282 -26.43 -26.50 7.10
C GLU A 282 -26.99 -25.45 6.12
N THR A 283 -26.83 -24.16 6.41
CA THR A 283 -27.23 -23.05 5.53
C THR A 283 -26.47 -23.10 4.22
N LEU A 284 -25.16 -23.35 4.27
CA LEU A 284 -24.30 -23.42 3.09
C LEU A 284 -24.63 -24.62 2.20
N LEU A 285 -24.86 -25.80 2.80
CA LEU A 285 -25.23 -27.01 2.06
C LEU A 285 -26.57 -26.90 1.32
N ASN A 286 -27.47 -26.03 1.80
CA ASN A 286 -28.75 -25.74 1.17
C ASN A 286 -28.69 -24.57 0.16
N ASN A 287 -27.49 -24.06 -0.17
CA ASN A 287 -27.26 -22.91 -1.06
C ASN A 287 -28.00 -21.63 -0.64
N SER A 288 -28.22 -21.44 0.66
CA SER A 288 -28.94 -20.28 1.20
C SER A 288 -28.03 -19.28 1.92
N GLY A 289 -26.71 -19.37 1.74
CA GLY A 289 -25.74 -18.45 2.32
C GLY A 289 -24.34 -18.63 1.75
N GLN A 290 -23.41 -17.76 2.14
CA GLN A 290 -22.00 -17.80 1.74
C GLN A 290 -21.11 -17.38 2.92
N VAL A 291 -19.92 -17.97 3.03
CA VAL A 291 -18.85 -17.51 3.93
C VAL A 291 -17.66 -17.13 3.08
N LEU A 292 -17.44 -15.82 2.95
CA LEU A 292 -16.43 -15.22 2.07
C LEU A 292 -15.36 -14.52 2.90
N GLY A 293 -14.13 -14.54 2.42
CA GLY A 293 -13.03 -13.74 2.95
C GLY A 293 -12.53 -12.74 1.91
N PHE A 294 -12.42 -11.46 2.24
CA PHE A 294 -11.69 -10.47 1.44
C PHE A 294 -10.35 -10.21 2.11
N VAL A 295 -9.28 -10.64 1.47
CA VAL A 295 -7.93 -10.53 2.03
C VAL A 295 -7.16 -9.51 1.19
N PHE A 296 -6.88 -8.34 1.76
CA PHE A 296 -6.12 -7.28 1.12
C PHE A 296 -4.62 -7.50 1.31
N ASP A 297 -3.80 -6.90 0.45
CA ASP A 297 -2.36 -6.79 0.71
C ASP A 297 -2.02 -5.52 1.52
N GLY A 298 -0.75 -5.42 1.94
CA GLY A 298 -0.30 -4.39 2.87
C GLY A 298 -0.61 -2.95 2.46
N ASP A 299 -0.62 -2.64 1.16
CA ASP A 299 -0.92 -1.30 0.64
C ASP A 299 -2.28 -1.20 -0.05
N GLY A 300 -3.02 -2.29 -0.11
CA GLY A 300 -4.41 -2.32 -0.55
C GLY A 300 -4.60 -2.12 -2.06
N ASP A 301 -3.62 -2.48 -2.89
CA ASP A 301 -3.80 -2.50 -4.35
C ASP A 301 -4.15 -3.89 -4.89
N ARG A 302 -4.11 -4.93 -4.04
CA ARG A 302 -4.58 -6.28 -4.37
C ARG A 302 -5.53 -6.82 -3.30
N CYS A 303 -6.41 -7.72 -3.74
CA CYS A 303 -7.37 -8.39 -2.87
C CYS A 303 -7.61 -9.82 -3.40
N PHE A 304 -7.54 -10.82 -2.52
CA PHE A 304 -7.94 -12.19 -2.81
C PHE A 304 -9.31 -12.46 -2.22
N LEU A 305 -10.10 -13.27 -2.94
CA LEU A 305 -11.36 -13.79 -2.44
C LEU A 305 -11.13 -15.20 -1.89
N LEU A 306 -11.52 -15.40 -0.63
CA LEU A 306 -11.59 -16.71 -0.01
C LEU A 306 -13.04 -17.18 0.03
N SER A 307 -13.27 -18.48 -0.13
CA SER A 307 -14.59 -19.09 -0.02
C SER A 307 -14.50 -20.39 0.76
N TYR A 308 -15.28 -20.53 1.83
CA TYR A 308 -15.35 -21.80 2.54
C TYR A 308 -16.21 -22.82 1.77
N ASP A 309 -15.68 -24.02 1.55
CA ASP A 309 -16.37 -25.16 0.94
C ASP A 309 -16.91 -26.11 2.03
N PRO A 310 -18.24 -26.19 2.24
CA PRO A 310 -18.84 -27.04 3.28
C PRO A 310 -18.81 -28.53 2.95
N PHE A 311 -18.57 -28.93 1.69
CA PHE A 311 -18.51 -30.33 1.27
C PHE A 311 -17.14 -30.93 1.57
N GLN A 312 -16.09 -30.17 1.32
CA GLN A 312 -14.70 -30.58 1.55
C GLN A 312 -14.16 -30.15 2.92
N ASP A 313 -14.88 -29.26 3.63
CA ASP A 313 -14.43 -28.62 4.87
C ASP A 313 -13.05 -27.98 4.66
N CYS A 314 -12.96 -27.07 3.68
CA CYS A 314 -11.71 -26.38 3.33
C CYS A 314 -11.98 -24.94 2.92
N VAL A 315 -10.93 -24.12 2.83
CA VAL A 315 -11.02 -22.75 2.30
C VAL A 315 -10.44 -22.73 0.88
N LEU A 316 -11.25 -22.35 -0.09
CA LEU A 316 -10.82 -22.10 -1.46
C LEU A 316 -10.23 -20.71 -1.56
N VAL A 317 -9.14 -20.57 -2.33
CA VAL A 317 -8.44 -19.31 -2.55
C VAL A 317 -8.60 -18.92 -4.02
N VAL A 318 -9.18 -17.75 -4.26
CA VAL A 318 -9.39 -17.18 -5.59
C VAL A 318 -8.55 -15.91 -5.69
N GLY A 319 -7.38 -16.05 -6.32
CA GLY A 319 -6.50 -14.93 -6.65
C GLY A 319 -6.90 -14.20 -7.94
N GLY A 320 -6.15 -13.17 -8.31
CA GLY A 320 -6.40 -12.35 -9.51
C GLY A 320 -6.06 -13.02 -10.85
N ASP A 321 -5.30 -14.11 -10.83
CA ASP A 321 -4.83 -14.85 -12.03
C ASP A 321 -5.67 -16.10 -12.33
N ALA A 322 -6.81 -16.28 -11.64
CA ALA A 322 -7.68 -17.47 -11.74
C ALA A 322 -8.55 -17.50 -13.00
#